data_AF-A0A7Y8LYB7-F1
#
_entry.id   AF-A0A7Y8LYB7-F1
#
_cell.length_a   1.000
_cell.length_b   1.000
_cell.length_c   1.000
_cell.angle_alpha   90.00
_cell.angle_beta   90.00
_cell.angle_gamma   90.00
#
_symmetry.space_group_name_H-M   'P 1'
#
loop_
_entity.id
_entity.type
_entity.pdbx_description
1 polymer ?
#
loop_
_entity_poly.entity_id
_entity_poly.type
_entity_poly.pdbx_seq_one_letter_code
_entity_poly.pdbx_strand_id
1 'polypeptide(L)' 'MSDLSEVKRLFPEARRNILYTAMDMMNKSDGEIRSGFERVARELGPCDLGLPNMELGVSDERIRFALDLCQELSARCIT' A
#
# COMPACT_ATOMS: atom_id res chain seq x y z
N MET A 1 13.06 -9.17 -0.75
CA MET A 1 11.69 -8.68 -1.03
C MET A 1 10.74 -9.86 -0.91
N SER A 2 9.59 -9.68 -0.27
CA SER A 2 8.59 -10.75 -0.14
C SER A 2 7.91 -11.04 -1.47
N ASP A 3 7.61 -12.31 -1.75
CA ASP A 3 6.80 -12.72 -2.90
C ASP A 3 5.32 -12.59 -2.54
N LEU A 4 4.72 -11.50 -2.99
CA LEU A 4 3.35 -11.16 -2.66
C LEU A 4 2.34 -12.11 -3.32
N SER A 5 2.65 -12.59 -4.53
CA SER A 5 1.80 -13.52 -5.26
C SER A 5 1.76 -14.89 -4.58
N GLU A 6 2.90 -15.34 -4.05
CA GLU A 6 3.02 -16.56 -3.26
C GLU A 6 2.17 -16.50 -1.99
N VAL A 7 2.24 -15.38 -1.26
CA VAL A 7 1.46 -15.17 -0.03
C VAL A 7 -0.05 -15.27 -0.32
N LYS A 8 -0.52 -14.64 -1.40
CA LYS A 8 -1.94 -14.73 -1.82
C LYS A 8 -2.33 -16.17 -2.19
N ARG A 9 -1.43 -16.93 -2.81
CA ARG A 9 -1.69 -18.33 -3.17
C ARG A 9 -1.78 -19.25 -1.95
N LEU A 10 -0.90 -19.05 -0.97
CA LEU A 10 -0.86 -19.86 0.25
C LEU A 10 -2.01 -19.54 1.21
N PHE A 11 -2.48 -18.29 1.23
CA PHE A 11 -3.53 -17.82 2.13
C PHE A 11 -4.65 -17.08 1.37
N PRO A 12 -5.40 -17.77 0.49
CA PRO A 12 -6.36 -17.13 -0.41
C PRO A 12 -7.46 -16.39 0.35
N GLU A 13 -7.96 -16.98 1.44
CA GLU A 13 -9.06 -16.44 2.25
C GLU A 13 -8.61 -15.48 3.37
N ALA A 14 -7.30 -15.30 3.56
CA ALA A 14 -6.81 -14.40 4.59
C ALA A 14 -7.03 -12.94 4.18
N ARG A 15 -7.62 -12.16 5.09
CA ARG A 15 -7.60 -10.70 5.01
C ARG A 15 -6.17 -10.22 5.24
N ARG A 16 -5.57 -9.63 4.20
CA ARG A 16 -4.18 -9.19 4.17
C ARG A 16 -4.09 -7.71 4.49
N ASN A 17 -3.19 -7.33 5.41
CA ASN A 17 -2.86 -5.94 5.71
C ASN A 17 -1.37 -5.72 5.43
N ILE A 18 -1.05 -4.83 4.49
CA ILE A 18 0.32 -4.52 4.09
C ILE A 18 0.77 -3.23 4.76
N LEU A 19 1.86 -3.34 5.53
CA LEU A 19 2.39 -2.21 6.27
C LEU A 19 3.31 -1.40 5.39
N TYR A 20 2.97 -0.13 5.20
CA TYR A 20 3.83 0.85 4.57
C TYR A 20 4.48 1.72 5.64
N THR A 21 5.79 1.88 5.56
CA THR A 21 6.58 2.45 6.65
C THR A 21 6.68 3.97 6.56
N ALA A 22 6.83 4.65 7.71
CA ALA A 22 7.12 6.09 7.75
C ALA A 22 8.40 6.42 6.98
N MET A 23 9.43 5.57 7.07
CA MET A 23 10.68 5.70 6.33
C MET A 23 10.45 5.73 4.82
N ASP A 24 9.62 4.83 4.29
CA ASP A 24 9.28 4.83 2.87
C ASP A 24 8.51 6.08 2.47
N MET A 25 7.56 6.53 3.31
CA MET A 25 6.80 7.76 3.07
C MET A 25 7.69 9.02 3.04
N MET A 26 8.74 9.06 3.85
CA MET A 26 9.67 10.20 3.85
C MET A 26 10.61 10.18 2.65
N ASN A 27 11.18 9.02 2.33
CA ASN A 27 12.34 8.92 1.44
C ASN A 27 12.01 8.62 -0.02
N LYS A 28 10.86 8.02 -0.31
CA LYS A 28 10.46 7.72 -1.68
C LYS A 28 9.81 8.92 -2.35
N SER A 29 10.01 9.02 -3.66
CA SER A 29 9.24 9.93 -4.51
C SER A 29 7.78 9.46 -4.62
N ASP A 30 6.88 10.38 -5.00
CA ASP A 30 5.47 10.05 -5.23
C ASP A 30 5.30 8.96 -6.30
N GLY A 31 6.16 8.95 -7.32
CA GLY A 31 6.17 7.93 -8.36
C GLY A 31 6.54 6.53 -7.83
N GLU A 32 7.51 6.44 -6.93
CA GLU A 32 7.91 5.19 -6.30
C GLU A 32 6.84 4.68 -5.32
N ILE A 33 6.20 5.59 -4.58
CA ILE A 33 5.07 5.24 -3.69
C ILE A 33 3.91 4.70 -4.52
N ARG A 34 3.49 5.43 -5.57
CA ARG A 34 2.43 4.99 -6.49
C ARG A 34 2.73 3.62 -7.10
N SER A 35 3.91 3.44 -7.66
CA SER A 35 4.31 2.16 -8.27
C SER A 35 4.26 1.01 -7.26
N GLY A 36 4.65 1.28 -6.01
CA GLY A 36 4.53 0.31 -4.91
C GLY A 36 3.08 -0.04 -4.57
N PHE A 37 2.20 0.96 -4.48
CA PHE A 37 0.78 0.76 -4.18
C PHE A 37 0.05 0.03 -5.31
N GLU A 38 0.34 0.36 -6.57
CA GLU A 38 -0.16 -0.33 -7.75
C GLU A 38 0.28 -1.80 -7.78
N ARG A 39 1.52 -2.07 -7.40
CA ARG A 39 2.02 -3.43 -7.26
C ARG A 39 1.26 -4.21 -6.18
N VAL A 40 1.06 -3.61 -5.00
CA VAL A 40 0.30 -4.23 -3.91
C VAL A 40 -1.13 -4.52 -4.36
N ALA A 41 -1.81 -3.56 -4.98
CA ALA A 41 -3.17 -3.73 -5.48
C ALA A 41 -3.27 -4.89 -6.49
N ARG A 42 -2.32 -4.98 -7.44
CA ARG A 42 -2.28 -6.05 -8.45
C ARG A 42 -2.00 -7.43 -7.86
N GLU A 43 -1.01 -7.53 -6.97
CA GLU A 43 -0.50 -8.83 -6.49
C GLU A 43 -1.25 -9.34 -5.26
N LEU A 44 -1.79 -8.44 -4.43
CA LEU A 44 -2.45 -8.78 -3.16
C LEU A 44 -3.88 -8.30 -3.04
N GLY A 45 -4.41 -7.50 -3.97
CA GLY A 45 -5.80 -7.10 -3.94
C GLY A 45 -6.75 -8.31 -3.94
N PRO A 46 -7.87 -8.28 -3.22
CA PRO A 46 -8.26 -7.25 -2.25
C PRO A 46 -7.44 -7.36 -0.94
N CYS A 47 -7.00 -6.22 -0.41
CA CYS A 47 -6.23 -6.12 0.83
C CYS A 47 -6.37 -4.73 1.48
N ASP A 48 -5.96 -4.61 2.74
CA ASP A 48 -5.78 -3.32 3.42
C ASP A 48 -4.31 -2.86 3.27
N LEU A 49 -4.10 -1.54 3.21
CA LEU A 49 -2.78 -0.92 3.31
C LEU A 49 -2.73 -0.14 4.62
N GLY A 50 -1.90 -0.60 5.54
CA GLY A 50 -1.70 0.00 6.85
C GLY A 50 -0.56 1.00 6.86
N LEU A 51 -0.80 2.14 7.50
CA LEU A 51 0.19 3.19 7.75
C LEU A 51 0.52 3.27 9.26
N PRO A 52 1.03 2.19 9.89
CA PRO A 52 1.30 2.22 11.33
C PRO A 52 2.52 3.09 11.64
N ASN A 53 2.58 3.60 12.88
CA ASN A 53 3.76 4.27 13.43
C ASN A 53 4.29 5.42 12.55
N MET A 54 3.39 6.26 12.01
CA MET A 54 3.80 7.45 11.27
C MET A 54 4.51 8.43 12.21
N GLU A 55 5.66 8.92 11.77
CA GLU A 55 6.53 9.81 12.54
C GLU A 55 6.32 11.27 12.14
N LEU A 56 6.71 12.21 13.00
CA LEU A 56 6.56 13.66 12.79
C LEU A 56 7.20 14.18 11.48
N GLY A 57 8.14 13.44 10.89
CA GLY A 57 8.78 13.79 9.62
C GLY A 57 7.94 13.49 8.37
N VAL A 58 6.84 12.74 8.48
CA VAL A 58 5.94 12.48 7.37
C VAL A 58 4.94 13.64 7.29
N SER A 59 4.96 14.39 6.18
CA SER A 59 4.03 15.52 6.01
C SER A 59 2.60 15.04 5.80
N ASP A 60 1.64 15.87 6.22
CA ASP A 60 0.22 15.59 6.00
C ASP A 60 -0.11 15.42 4.51
N GLU A 61 0.52 16.18 3.62
CA GLU A 61 0.33 16.06 2.17
C GLU A 61 0.71 14.66 1.70
N ARG A 62 1.76 14.07 2.25
CA ARG A 62 2.16 12.70 1.92
C ARG A 62 1.11 11.69 2.40
N ILE A 63 0.56 11.88 3.60
CA ILE A 63 -0.53 11.03 4.11
C ILE A 63 -1.77 11.13 3.22
N ARG A 64 -2.18 12.36 2.86
CA ARG A 64 -3.32 12.60 1.96
C ARG A 64 -3.09 11.95 0.59
N PHE A 65 -1.90 12.12 0.02
CA PHE A 65 -1.51 11.47 -1.22
C PHE A 65 -1.66 9.94 -1.16
N ALA A 66 -1.19 9.28 -0.09
CA ALA A 66 -1.35 7.84 0.07
C ALA A 66 -2.84 7.42 0.21
N LEU A 67 -3.64 8.19 0.94
CA LEU A 67 -5.08 7.93 1.08
C LEU A 67 -5.82 8.07 -0.26
N ASP A 68 -5.51 9.11 -1.04
CA ASP A 68 -6.09 9.33 -2.37
C ASP A 68 -5.73 8.20 -3.33
N LEU A 69 -4.46 7.74 -3.30
CA LEU A 69 -4.02 6.55 -4.05
C LEU A 69 -4.80 5.29 -3.65
N CYS A 70 -4.98 5.05 -2.35
CA CYS A 70 -5.74 3.90 -1.88
C CYS A 70 -7.20 3.95 -2.36
N GLN A 71 -7.84 5.12 -2.35
CA GLN A 71 -9.19 5.28 -2.88
C GLN A 71 -9.25 5.03 -4.39
N GLU A 72 -8.34 5.65 -5.16
CA GLU A 72 -8.22 5.49 -6.61
C GLU A 72 -8.07 4.01 -7.00
N LEU A 73 -7.16 3.29 -6.35
CA LEU A 73 -6.86 1.90 -6.67
C LEU A 73 -7.94 0.95 -6.18
N SER A 74 -8.53 1.19 -5.01
CA SER A 74 -9.64 0.37 -4.49
C SER A 74 -10.85 0.44 -5.42
N ALA A 75 -11.17 1.62 -5.96
CA ALA A 75 -12.26 1.79 -6.93
C ALA A 75 -12.07 0.96 -8.21
N ARG A 76 -10.82 0.66 -8.60
CA ARG A 76 -10.49 -0.19 -9.76
C ARG A 76 -10.56 -1.67 -9.45
N CYS A 77 -10.45 -2.06 -8.18
CA CYS A 77 -10.43 -3.45 -7.74
C CYS A 77 -11.82 -3.99 -7.34
N ILE A 78 -12.87 -3.17 -7.38
CA ILE A 78 -14.26 -3.61 -7.22
C ILE A 78 -14.77 -4.10 -8.58
N THR A 79 -14.39 -5.31 -8.96
CA THR A 79 -14.99 -6.10 -10.06
C THR A 79 -14.98 -7.57 -9.69
#